data_AF-A0A453E842-F1
#
_entry.id   AF-A0A453E842-F1
#
_cell.length_a   1.000
_cell.length_b   1.000
_cell.length_c   1.000
_cell.angle_alpha   90.00
_cell.angle_beta   90.00
_cell.angle_gamma   90.00
#
_symmetry.space_group_name_H-M   'P 1'
#
loop_
_entity.id
_entity.type
_entity.pdbx_description
1 polymer ?
#
loop_
_entity_poly.entity_id
_entity_poly.type
_entity_poly.pdbx_seq_one_letter_code
_entity_poly.pdbx_strand_id
1 'polypeptide(L)'
;SVRCALCRRVTRVERHRSVGSASSALAPPSPPRTARSARLELPAGYPASRGKKRAVLVGVSYTGTSYELKGTVKDVELMRNLLRDKFGFPGDSILVLTEESDDQSRVPMRENLLMAMRWLVEGCSAGDSLVFHFSGHGVQKLDTAGDEVDGYNEALCPLDFEEKGKILDDEINETIVRPLGPGVKLHAIIDTCHSGTILDLRYLCRLSRY
;
A
#
# COMPACT_ATOMS: atom_id res chain seq x y z
N SER A 1 -23.52 6.32 2.80
CA SER A 1 -22.79 7.36 3.55
C SER A 1 -21.93 6.67 4.60
N VAL A 2 -20.71 7.14 4.82
CA VAL A 2 -19.82 6.62 5.86
C VAL A 2 -19.86 7.59 7.04
N ARG A 3 -20.00 7.07 8.26
CA ARG A 3 -20.08 7.87 9.49
C ARG A 3 -18.82 7.66 10.30
N CYS A 4 -18.14 8.74 10.67
CA CYS A 4 -16.99 8.71 11.54
C CYS A 4 -17.41 8.32 12.97
N ALA A 5 -16.76 7.30 13.55
CA ALA A 5 -17.05 6.85 14.91
C ALA A 5 -16.60 7.85 15.99
N LEU A 6 -15.59 8.67 15.69
CA LEU A 6 -14.98 9.60 16.65
C LEU A 6 -15.66 10.97 16.66
N CYS A 7 -15.91 11.57 15.50
CA CYS A 7 -16.49 12.93 15.41
C CYS A 7 -17.95 12.96 14.93
N ARG A 8 -18.56 11.79 14.68
CA ARG A 8 -19.94 11.62 14.21
C ARG A 8 -20.30 12.32 12.88
N ARG A 9 -19.34 12.96 12.20
CA ARG A 9 -19.56 13.55 10.87
C ARG A 9 -19.87 12.47 9.85
N VAL A 10 -20.81 12.78 8.96
CA VAL A 10 -21.34 11.88 7.95
C VAL A 10 -20.88 12.35 6.57
N THR A 11 -20.09 11.53 5.89
CA THR A 11 -19.74 11.76 4.48
C THR A 11 -20.72 11.00 3.60
N ARG A 12 -21.43 11.71 2.73
CA ARG A 12 -22.32 11.10 1.73
C ARG A 12 -21.46 10.60 0.57
N VAL A 13 -21.55 9.30 0.29
CA VAL A 13 -20.95 8.71 -0.92
C VAL A 13 -21.97 8.93 -2.03
N GLU A 14 -21.71 9.88 -2.92
CA GLU A 14 -22.59 10.15 -4.06
C GLU A 14 -22.38 9.10 -5.16
N ARG A 15 -23.49 8.61 -5.72
CA ARG A 15 -23.48 7.81 -6.95
C ARG A 15 -23.44 8.78 -8.14
N HIS A 16 -22.45 8.56 -9.01
CA HIS A 16 -22.20 9.31 -10.23
C HIS A 16 -23.48 9.68 -11.00
N ARG A 17 -23.68 10.97 -11.27
CA ARG A 17 -24.47 11.47 -12.39
C ARG A 17 -23.60 12.38 -13.26
N SER A 18 -23.78 12.22 -14.56
CA SER A 18 -23.09 12.82 -15.70
C SER A 18 -23.06 14.36 -15.67
N VAL A 19 -21.90 14.93 -16.04
CA VAL A 19 -21.65 16.38 -16.13
C VAL A 19 -21.87 16.85 -17.57
N GLY A 20 -22.68 17.91 -17.73
CA GLY A 20 -22.87 18.67 -18.96
C GLY A 20 -21.82 19.78 -19.14
N SER A 21 -21.61 20.13 -20.40
CA SER A 21 -20.58 21.02 -20.97
C SER A 21 -20.80 22.52 -20.71
N ALA A 22 -19.71 23.27 -20.53
CA ALA A 22 -19.57 24.65 -21.03
C ALA A 22 -18.09 25.05 -21.19
N SER A 23 -17.75 25.62 -22.35
CA SER A 23 -16.43 26.12 -22.76
C SER A 23 -16.23 27.60 -22.43
N SER A 24 -14.99 28.00 -22.10
CA SER A 24 -14.40 29.27 -22.54
C SER A 24 -12.88 29.25 -22.35
N ALA A 25 -12.16 29.77 -23.34
CA ALA A 25 -10.71 29.66 -23.52
C ALA A 25 -9.97 30.87 -22.94
N LEU A 26 -8.82 30.62 -22.29
CA LEU A 26 -7.74 31.59 -22.04
C LEU A 26 -6.39 30.88 -22.17
N ALA A 27 -5.44 31.53 -22.85
CA ALA A 27 -4.15 30.96 -23.28
C ALA A 27 -3.19 30.68 -22.10
N PRO A 28 -2.31 29.66 -22.21
CA PRO A 28 -1.49 29.21 -21.09
C PRO A 28 -0.23 30.08 -20.90
N PRO A 29 0.15 30.39 -19.66
CA PRO A 29 1.49 30.89 -19.36
C PRO A 29 2.53 29.77 -19.52
N SER A 30 3.72 30.14 -19.98
CA SER A 30 4.87 29.26 -20.23
C SER A 30 5.30 28.44 -19.01
N PRO A 31 5.75 27.18 -19.19
CA PRO A 31 6.06 26.29 -18.08
C PRO A 31 7.30 26.76 -17.31
N PRO A 32 7.26 26.80 -15.97
CA PRO A 32 8.46 26.90 -15.17
C PRO A 32 9.31 25.64 -15.39
N ARG A 33 10.63 25.84 -15.43
CA ARG A 33 11.66 24.83 -15.68
C ARG A 33 11.37 23.55 -14.88
N THR A 34 11.20 22.44 -15.59
CA THR A 34 11.04 21.10 -15.03
C THR A 34 12.18 20.82 -14.05
N ALA A 35 11.86 20.76 -12.76
CA ALA A 35 12.63 19.95 -11.84
C ALA A 35 12.56 18.53 -12.42
N ARG A 36 13.69 17.98 -12.89
CA ARG A 36 13.76 16.56 -13.23
C ARG A 36 13.47 15.83 -11.93
N SER A 37 12.24 15.36 -11.77
CA SER A 37 11.91 14.32 -10.79
C SER A 37 12.95 13.23 -11.02
N ALA A 38 13.83 13.02 -10.05
CA ALA A 38 14.80 11.94 -10.10
C ALA A 38 13.98 10.67 -10.28
N ARG A 39 14.03 10.07 -11.46
CA ARG A 39 13.42 8.76 -11.69
C ARG A 39 14.01 7.84 -10.63
N LEU A 40 13.15 7.30 -9.78
CA LEU A 40 13.55 6.27 -8.85
C LEU A 40 14.21 5.15 -9.66
N GLU A 41 15.47 4.82 -9.35
CA GLU A 41 16.17 3.71 -9.98
C GLU A 41 15.58 2.41 -9.43
N LEU A 42 14.48 1.97 -10.03
CA LEU A 42 13.80 0.73 -9.70
C LEU A 42 14.64 -0.48 -10.16
N PRO A 43 14.65 -1.60 -9.42
CA PRO A 43 15.34 -2.82 -9.85
C PRO A 43 14.88 -3.28 -11.23
N ALA A 44 15.80 -3.79 -12.05
CA ALA A 44 15.50 -4.26 -13.41
C ALA A 44 14.46 -5.39 -13.46
N GLY A 45 14.29 -6.14 -12.37
CA GLY A 45 13.30 -7.21 -12.23
C GLY A 45 11.87 -6.71 -12.02
N TYR A 46 11.66 -5.41 -11.81
CA TYR A 46 10.32 -4.85 -11.55
C TYR A 46 9.59 -4.58 -12.86
N PRO A 47 8.27 -4.84 -12.92
CA PRO A 47 7.50 -4.46 -14.08
C PRO A 47 7.52 -2.95 -14.28
N ALA A 48 7.42 -2.50 -15.53
CA ALA A 48 7.27 -1.07 -15.79
C ALA A 48 5.98 -0.56 -15.11
N SER A 49 6.05 0.58 -14.42
CA SER A 49 4.91 1.22 -13.76
C SER A 49 3.91 1.77 -14.78
N ARG A 50 3.17 0.87 -15.46
CA ARG A 50 2.23 1.20 -16.52
C ARG A 50 0.84 0.66 -16.16
N GLY A 51 -0.18 1.47 -16.42
CA GLY A 51 -1.58 1.08 -16.25
C GLY A 51 -2.25 1.65 -15.00
N LYS A 52 -3.58 1.68 -15.03
CA LYS A 52 -4.42 2.27 -13.97
C LYS A 52 -4.66 1.34 -12.78
N LYS A 53 -4.20 0.09 -12.86
CA LYS A 53 -4.36 -0.91 -11.80
C LYS A 53 -2.99 -1.51 -11.53
N ARG A 54 -2.53 -1.43 -10.28
CA ARG A 54 -1.24 -1.97 -9.85
C ARG A 54 -1.35 -2.55 -8.46
N ALA A 55 -0.64 -3.63 -8.20
CA ALA A 55 -0.64 -4.26 -6.89
C ALA A 55 0.77 -4.66 -6.46
N VAL A 56 1.03 -4.53 -5.16
CA VAL A 56 2.17 -5.14 -4.48
C VAL A 56 1.62 -6.15 -3.49
N LEU A 57 2.03 -7.40 -3.61
CA LEU A 57 1.61 -8.51 -2.76
C LEU A 57 2.85 -9.08 -2.07
N VAL A 58 2.86 -9.06 -0.74
CA VAL A 58 4.00 -9.47 0.07
C VAL A 58 3.58 -10.63 0.98
N GLY A 59 4.36 -11.70 0.98
CA GLY A 59 4.21 -12.83 1.88
C GLY A 59 5.55 -13.13 2.55
N VAL A 60 5.57 -13.09 3.88
CA VAL A 60 6.78 -13.38 4.67
C VAL A 60 6.49 -14.57 5.58
N SER A 61 7.14 -15.69 5.32
CA SER A 61 7.00 -16.95 6.04
C SER A 61 8.03 -17.08 7.17
N TYR A 62 9.16 -16.41 7.10
CA TYR A 62 10.27 -16.54 8.06
C TYR A 62 10.76 -17.99 8.18
N THR A 63 10.98 -18.64 7.04
CA THR A 63 11.26 -20.08 6.95
C THR A 63 12.52 -20.44 7.72
N GLY A 64 12.45 -21.44 8.61
CA GLY A 64 13.59 -21.91 9.38
C GLY A 64 13.92 -21.10 10.63
N THR A 65 13.08 -20.14 11.02
CA THR A 65 13.21 -19.40 12.28
C THR A 65 12.20 -19.90 13.34
N SER A 66 12.32 -19.42 14.58
CA SER A 66 11.37 -19.73 15.66
C SER A 66 9.99 -19.08 15.51
N TYR A 67 9.86 -18.14 14.56
CA TYR A 67 8.64 -17.38 14.26
C TYR A 67 8.12 -17.70 12.85
N GLU A 68 8.42 -18.87 12.32
CA GLU A 68 7.93 -19.34 11.03
C GLU A 68 6.38 -19.34 10.97
N LEU A 69 5.85 -18.83 9.86
CA LEU A 69 4.44 -18.82 9.51
C LEU A 69 4.18 -19.73 8.32
N LYS A 70 3.03 -20.42 8.36
CA LYS A 70 2.55 -21.24 7.26
C LYS A 70 1.37 -20.54 6.60
N GLY A 71 1.37 -20.49 5.28
CA GLY A 71 0.22 -20.01 4.50
C GLY A 71 0.37 -18.63 3.88
N THR A 72 1.35 -17.83 4.27
CA THR A 72 1.54 -16.45 3.76
C THR A 72 1.72 -16.41 2.23
N VAL A 73 2.49 -17.36 1.68
CA VAL A 73 2.63 -17.55 0.22
C VAL A 73 1.29 -17.93 -0.42
N LYS A 74 0.48 -18.76 0.24
CA LYS A 74 -0.84 -19.14 -0.26
C LYS A 74 -1.79 -17.95 -0.25
N ASP A 75 -1.74 -17.09 0.75
CA ASP A 75 -2.55 -15.87 0.84
C ASP A 75 -2.22 -14.92 -0.32
N VAL A 76 -0.93 -14.72 -0.59
CA VAL A 76 -0.44 -13.94 -1.74
C VAL A 76 -0.95 -14.50 -3.05
N GLU A 77 -0.88 -15.82 -3.26
CA GLU A 77 -1.36 -16.48 -4.47
C GLU A 77 -2.88 -16.34 -4.62
N LEU A 78 -3.65 -16.48 -3.54
CA LEU A 78 -5.10 -16.27 -3.54
C LEU A 78 -5.46 -14.82 -3.86
N MET A 79 -4.75 -13.84 -3.27
CA MET A 79 -4.94 -12.43 -3.55
C MET A 79 -4.60 -12.10 -5.00
N ARG A 80 -3.50 -12.63 -5.53
CA ARG A 80 -3.11 -12.47 -6.93
C ARG A 80 -4.19 -12.96 -7.88
N ASN A 81 -4.70 -14.16 -7.64
CA ASN A 81 -5.77 -14.75 -8.45
C ASN A 81 -7.07 -13.94 -8.33
N LEU A 82 -7.44 -13.49 -7.13
CA LEU A 82 -8.60 -12.62 -6.91
C LEU A 82 -8.48 -11.32 -7.73
N LEU A 83 -7.34 -10.64 -7.65
CA LEU A 83 -7.12 -9.37 -8.35
C LEU A 83 -7.16 -9.54 -9.87
N ARG A 84 -6.55 -10.60 -10.39
CA ARG A 84 -6.55 -10.90 -11.82
C ARG A 84 -7.95 -11.29 -12.31
N ASP A 85 -8.56 -12.29 -11.68
CA ASP A 85 -9.72 -12.99 -12.22
C ASP A 85 -11.04 -12.27 -11.92
N LYS A 86 -11.11 -11.51 -10.82
CA LYS A 86 -12.34 -10.77 -10.43
C LYS A 86 -12.23 -9.27 -10.59
N PHE A 87 -11.05 -8.71 -10.35
CA PHE A 87 -10.85 -7.26 -10.41
C PHE A 87 -10.12 -6.79 -11.67
N GLY A 88 -9.71 -7.70 -12.56
CA GLY A 88 -9.10 -7.36 -13.85
C GLY A 88 -7.80 -6.58 -13.73
N PHE A 89 -6.96 -6.93 -12.75
CA PHE A 89 -5.58 -6.45 -12.68
C PHE A 89 -4.73 -7.21 -13.72
N PRO A 90 -4.03 -6.51 -14.63
CA PRO A 90 -3.06 -7.15 -15.52
C PRO A 90 -1.98 -7.91 -14.75
N GLY A 91 -1.61 -9.11 -15.20
CA GLY A 91 -0.61 -9.93 -14.49
C GLY A 91 0.77 -9.28 -14.37
N ASP A 92 1.13 -8.46 -15.34
CA ASP A 92 2.36 -7.66 -15.39
C ASP A 92 2.29 -6.39 -14.53
N SER A 93 1.12 -6.07 -13.96
CA SER A 93 0.94 -4.95 -13.02
C SER A 93 0.91 -5.38 -11.54
N ILE A 94 1.17 -6.67 -11.27
CA ILE A 94 1.19 -7.24 -9.93
C ILE A 94 2.63 -7.64 -9.60
N LEU A 95 3.23 -6.91 -8.68
CA LEU A 95 4.54 -7.23 -8.12
C LEU A 95 4.35 -8.12 -6.89
N VAL A 96 5.04 -9.25 -6.86
CA VAL A 96 4.95 -10.25 -5.78
C VAL A 96 6.31 -10.37 -5.11
N LEU A 97 6.31 -10.30 -3.78
CA LEU A 97 7.51 -10.49 -2.96
C LEU A 97 7.29 -11.66 -1.98
N THR A 98 8.12 -12.70 -2.09
CA THR A 98 8.07 -13.91 -1.26
C THR A 98 9.47 -14.52 -1.14
N GLU A 99 9.73 -15.25 -0.06
CA GLU A 99 10.98 -16.02 0.13
C GLU A 99 11.23 -17.07 -0.97
N GLU A 100 10.19 -17.59 -1.60
CA GLU A 100 10.28 -18.57 -2.70
C GLU A 100 10.73 -17.97 -4.04
N SER A 101 10.99 -16.67 -4.10
CA SER A 101 11.40 -16.01 -5.35
C SER A 101 12.87 -16.27 -5.69
N ASP A 102 13.14 -16.71 -6.92
CA ASP A 102 14.51 -16.82 -7.46
C ASP A 102 15.17 -15.44 -7.68
N ASP A 103 14.38 -14.38 -7.82
CA ASP A 103 14.85 -12.99 -7.96
C ASP A 103 15.05 -12.35 -6.59
N GLN A 104 16.31 -12.02 -6.26
CA GLN A 104 16.71 -11.40 -5.00
C GLN A 104 16.03 -10.04 -4.75
N SER A 105 15.64 -9.30 -5.79
CA SER A 105 14.90 -8.04 -5.65
C SER A 105 13.44 -8.23 -5.22
N ARG A 106 12.96 -9.47 -5.24
CA ARG A 106 11.61 -9.87 -4.85
C ARG A 106 11.57 -10.71 -3.57
N VAL A 107 12.72 -10.97 -2.95
CA VAL A 107 12.75 -11.51 -1.58
C VAL A 107 12.27 -10.40 -0.63
N PRO A 108 11.41 -10.67 0.37
CA PRO A 108 10.78 -9.63 1.19
C PRO A 108 11.70 -9.05 2.28
N MET A 109 12.88 -8.59 1.87
CA MET A 109 13.81 -7.80 2.69
C MET A 109 13.29 -6.37 2.86
N ARG A 110 13.71 -5.69 3.92
CA ARG A 110 13.24 -4.34 4.28
C ARG A 110 13.34 -3.36 3.12
N GLU A 111 14.51 -3.29 2.48
CA GLU A 111 14.72 -2.37 1.35
C GLU A 111 13.85 -2.72 0.14
N ASN A 112 13.68 -4.01 -0.17
CA ASN A 112 12.85 -4.46 -1.28
C ASN A 112 11.37 -4.12 -1.04
N LEU A 113 10.87 -4.23 0.20
CA LEU A 113 9.52 -3.81 0.55
C LEU A 113 9.32 -2.31 0.32
N LEU A 114 10.25 -1.48 0.79
CA LEU A 114 10.20 -0.03 0.59
C LEU A 114 10.29 0.35 -0.89
N MET A 115 11.14 -0.33 -1.67
CA MET A 115 11.21 -0.13 -3.12
C MET A 115 9.90 -0.54 -3.82
N ALA A 116 9.30 -1.67 -3.43
CA ALA A 116 8.01 -2.11 -3.97
C ALA A 116 6.87 -1.14 -3.63
N MET A 117 6.83 -0.64 -2.38
CA MET A 117 5.90 0.39 -1.96
C MET A 117 6.04 1.67 -2.80
N ARG A 118 7.27 2.15 -3.00
CA ARG A 118 7.54 3.31 -3.88
C ARG A 118 7.11 3.05 -5.32
N TRP A 119 7.41 1.86 -5.85
CA TRP A 119 6.97 1.43 -7.18
C TRP A 119 5.44 1.47 -7.35
N LEU A 120 4.70 1.08 -6.30
CA LEU A 120 3.24 1.03 -6.32
C LEU A 120 2.62 2.40 -6.58
N VAL A 121 3.15 3.44 -5.94
CA VAL A 121 2.62 4.81 -6.02
C VAL A 121 3.28 5.67 -7.10
N GLU A 122 4.41 5.23 -7.65
CA GLU A 122 5.17 5.96 -8.68
C GLU A 122 4.27 6.37 -9.85
N GLY A 123 4.23 7.67 -10.16
CA GLY A 123 3.46 8.20 -11.28
C GLY A 123 1.94 7.96 -11.23
N CYS A 124 1.36 7.69 -10.05
CA CYS A 124 -0.08 7.50 -9.93
C CYS A 124 -0.87 8.77 -10.26
N SER A 125 -2.07 8.60 -10.80
CA SER A 125 -2.94 9.67 -11.26
C SER A 125 -4.42 9.39 -10.99
N ALA A 126 -5.26 10.42 -11.08
CA ALA A 126 -6.69 10.30 -10.78
C ALA A 126 -7.36 9.16 -11.58
N GLY A 127 -8.07 8.28 -10.87
CA GLY A 127 -8.71 7.10 -11.43
C GLY A 127 -7.88 5.81 -11.32
N ASP A 128 -6.64 5.88 -10.84
CA ASP A 128 -5.83 4.70 -10.54
C ASP A 128 -6.37 3.93 -9.32
N SER A 129 -6.22 2.61 -9.36
CA SER A 129 -6.62 1.66 -8.32
C SER A 129 -5.42 0.81 -7.92
N LEU A 130 -4.86 1.13 -6.77
CA LEU A 130 -3.68 0.51 -6.19
C LEU A 130 -4.09 -0.49 -5.12
N VAL A 131 -3.35 -1.59 -5.01
CA VAL A 131 -3.51 -2.59 -3.94
C VAL A 131 -2.17 -2.85 -3.28
N PHE A 132 -2.14 -2.76 -1.95
CA PHE A 132 -1.03 -3.24 -1.14
C PHE A 132 -1.55 -4.38 -0.27
N HIS A 133 -0.93 -5.56 -0.36
CA HIS A 133 -1.28 -6.70 0.47
C HIS A 133 -0.03 -7.18 1.19
N PHE A 134 -0.15 -7.38 2.50
CA PHE A 134 0.91 -7.96 3.32
C PHE A 134 0.33 -9.10 4.17
N SER A 135 0.94 -10.29 4.08
CA SER A 135 0.69 -11.42 4.97
C SER A 135 2.01 -11.81 5.65
N GLY A 136 2.04 -11.76 6.99
CA GLY A 136 3.27 -11.97 7.76
C GLY A 136 3.13 -11.51 9.22
N HIS A 137 4.26 -11.29 9.90
CA HIS A 137 4.24 -10.73 11.26
C HIS A 137 4.07 -9.21 11.24
N GLY A 138 3.17 -8.74 12.11
CA GLY A 138 3.05 -7.35 12.51
C GLY A 138 3.29 -7.25 14.01
N VAL A 139 3.94 -6.19 14.45
CA VAL A 139 4.09 -5.90 15.88
C VAL A 139 3.33 -4.63 16.23
N GLN A 140 2.79 -4.61 17.45
CA GLN A 140 2.23 -3.41 18.06
C GLN A 140 3.00 -3.15 19.35
N LYS A 141 3.62 -1.98 19.46
CA LYS A 141 4.35 -1.57 20.65
C LYS A 141 3.75 -0.28 21.19
N LEU A 142 3.57 -0.19 22.51
CA LEU A 142 3.11 1.04 23.15
C LEU A 142 4.02 2.20 22.73
N ASP A 143 3.41 3.25 22.21
CA ASP A 143 4.12 4.48 21.87
C ASP A 143 4.55 5.19 23.16
N THR A 144 5.85 5.50 23.23
CA THR A 144 6.47 6.20 24.34
C THR A 144 6.79 7.66 24.01
N ALA A 145 6.68 8.05 22.73
CA ALA A 145 6.94 9.41 22.25
C ALA A 145 5.67 10.29 22.30
N GLY A 146 4.48 9.69 22.23
CA GLY A 146 3.19 10.36 22.37
C GLY A 146 2.72 11.06 21.09
N ASP A 147 3.28 10.71 19.95
CA ASP A 147 2.88 11.18 18.62
C ASP A 147 1.76 10.33 18.00
N GLU A 148 1.57 9.10 18.49
CA GLU A 148 0.51 8.22 18.02
C GLU A 148 -0.87 8.57 18.59
N VAL A 149 -1.87 8.68 17.73
CA VAL A 149 -3.25 9.08 18.09
C VAL A 149 -3.93 8.01 18.97
N ASP A 150 -3.55 6.74 18.83
CA ASP A 150 -4.05 5.63 19.62
C ASP A 150 -3.07 5.13 20.70
N GLY A 151 -1.85 5.68 20.72
CA GLY A 151 -0.78 5.34 21.66
C GLY A 151 -0.02 4.04 21.35
N TYR A 152 -0.06 3.52 20.12
CA TYR A 152 0.69 2.33 19.72
C TYR A 152 1.39 2.49 18.37
N ASN A 153 2.71 2.25 18.33
CA ASN A 153 3.47 2.08 17.10
C ASN A 153 3.20 0.69 16.50
N GLU A 154 2.63 0.64 15.30
CA GLU A 154 2.45 -0.58 14.53
C GLU A 154 3.57 -0.72 13.49
N ALA A 155 4.04 -1.94 13.25
CA ALA A 155 5.12 -2.17 12.30
C ALA A 155 5.02 -3.51 11.58
N LEU A 156 5.36 -3.51 10.30
CA LEU A 156 5.56 -4.72 9.50
C LEU A 156 6.95 -5.28 9.78
N CYS A 157 7.07 -6.61 9.81
CA CYS A 157 8.36 -7.29 9.96
C CYS A 157 8.81 -7.84 8.59
N PRO A 158 9.76 -7.20 7.89
CA PRO A 158 10.45 -7.80 6.75
C PRO A 158 11.20 -9.08 7.15
N LEU A 159 11.72 -9.82 6.19
CA LEU A 159 12.46 -11.05 6.48
C LEU A 159 13.73 -10.80 7.33
N ASP A 160 14.41 -9.68 7.10
CA ASP A 160 15.64 -9.25 7.77
C ASP A 160 15.40 -8.27 8.93
N PHE A 161 14.20 -8.31 9.54
CA PHE A 161 13.80 -7.33 10.57
C PHE A 161 14.69 -7.33 11.82
N GLU A 162 15.37 -8.43 12.13
CA GLU A 162 16.31 -8.50 13.26
C GLU A 162 17.56 -7.66 13.00
N GLU A 163 18.03 -7.60 11.75
CA GLU A 163 19.26 -6.90 11.37
C GLU A 163 19.00 -5.49 10.86
N LYS A 164 17.97 -5.30 10.04
CA LYS A 164 17.63 -4.03 9.39
C LYS A 164 16.49 -3.28 10.05
N GLY A 165 15.85 -3.88 11.05
CA GLY A 165 14.71 -3.30 11.73
C GLY A 165 13.39 -3.52 10.99
N LYS A 166 12.32 -3.10 11.66
CA LYS A 166 10.95 -3.20 11.16
C LYS A 166 10.65 -2.02 10.23
N ILE A 167 9.48 -2.03 9.58
CA ILE A 167 8.94 -0.89 8.85
C ILE A 167 7.79 -0.33 9.67
N LEU A 168 7.96 0.88 10.21
CA LEU A 168 6.94 1.53 11.05
C LEU A 168 5.77 2.05 10.20
N ASP A 169 4.60 2.14 10.79
CA ASP A 169 3.40 2.81 10.25
C ASP A 169 3.68 4.18 9.65
N ASP A 170 4.47 5.02 10.30
CA ASP A 170 4.90 6.33 9.81
C ASP A 170 5.63 6.22 8.46
N GLU A 171 6.55 5.26 8.35
CA GLU A 171 7.28 4.99 7.09
C GLU A 171 6.34 4.47 6.01
N ILE A 172 5.36 3.64 6.36
CA ILE A 172 4.34 3.13 5.44
C ILE A 172 3.48 4.31 4.95
N ASN A 173 3.01 5.16 5.85
CA ASN A 173 2.19 6.32 5.55
C ASN A 173 2.93 7.29 4.61
N GLU A 174 4.19 7.61 4.94
CA GLU A 174 5.06 8.44 4.11
C GLU A 174 5.29 7.86 2.72
N THR A 175 5.41 6.53 2.61
CA THR A 175 5.75 5.87 1.35
C THR A 175 4.54 5.67 0.44
N ILE A 176 3.37 5.26 0.97
CA ILE A 176 2.22 4.88 0.13
C ILE A 176 0.94 5.66 0.37
N VAL A 177 0.85 6.50 1.41
CA VAL A 177 -0.35 7.29 1.71
C VAL A 177 -0.17 8.76 1.35
N ARG A 178 0.85 9.44 1.93
CA ARG A 178 1.11 10.87 1.68
C ARG A 178 1.32 11.21 0.19
N PRO A 179 1.95 10.35 -0.65
CA PRO A 179 2.15 10.66 -2.07
C PRO A 179 0.89 10.58 -2.94
N LEU A 180 -0.23 10.05 -2.42
CA LEU A 180 -1.42 9.82 -3.24
C LEU A 180 -2.14 11.13 -3.58
N GLY A 181 -2.25 11.42 -4.89
CA GLY A 181 -3.02 12.54 -5.40
C GLY A 181 -4.55 12.33 -5.32
N PRO A 182 -5.35 13.42 -5.42
CA PRO A 182 -6.80 13.32 -5.45
C PRO A 182 -7.33 12.39 -6.54
N GLY A 183 -8.25 11.51 -6.18
CA GLY A 183 -8.88 10.56 -7.12
C GLY A 183 -8.12 9.26 -7.33
N VAL A 184 -6.93 9.09 -6.74
CA VAL A 184 -6.26 7.78 -6.62
C VAL A 184 -6.93 6.98 -5.50
N LYS A 185 -7.07 5.66 -5.69
CA LYS A 185 -7.59 4.75 -4.66
C LYS A 185 -6.54 3.72 -4.30
N LEU A 186 -6.09 3.72 -3.04
CA LEU A 186 -5.29 2.65 -2.47
C LEU A 186 -6.16 1.78 -1.57
N HIS A 187 -6.13 0.46 -1.80
CA HIS A 187 -6.66 -0.52 -0.87
C HIS A 187 -5.48 -1.27 -0.26
N ALA A 188 -5.27 -1.10 1.04
CA ALA A 188 -4.25 -1.83 1.78
C ALA A 188 -4.93 -2.90 2.64
N ILE A 189 -4.49 -4.15 2.49
CA ILE A 189 -5.00 -5.33 3.20
C ILE A 189 -3.83 -5.92 3.95
N ILE A 190 -3.92 -5.92 5.28
CA ILE A 190 -2.82 -6.31 6.15
C ILE A 190 -3.30 -7.47 7.00
N ASP A 191 -2.80 -8.66 6.69
CA ASP A 191 -3.10 -9.91 7.36
C ASP A 191 -1.97 -10.23 8.34
N THR A 192 -2.08 -9.65 9.54
CA THR A 192 -1.13 -9.81 10.63
C THR A 192 -1.89 -9.94 11.96
N CYS A 193 -1.25 -10.54 12.98
CA CYS A 193 -1.84 -10.66 14.33
C CYS A 193 -2.13 -9.31 15.01
N HIS A 194 -1.63 -8.19 14.46
CA HIS A 194 -1.74 -6.84 14.99
C HIS A 194 -1.83 -5.82 13.83
N SER A 195 -3.01 -5.66 13.23
CA SER A 195 -3.22 -4.91 11.98
C SER A 195 -4.18 -3.72 12.11
N GLY A 196 -4.41 -3.23 13.32
CA GLY A 196 -5.55 -2.35 13.63
C GLY A 196 -5.41 -0.93 13.10
N THR A 197 -4.19 -0.39 13.15
CA THR A 197 -3.86 1.01 12.84
C THR A 197 -2.61 1.18 11.96
N ILE A 198 -2.10 0.10 11.35
CA ILE A 198 -0.81 -0.04 10.64
C ILE A 198 -0.59 0.87 9.42
N LEU A 199 -1.57 1.69 9.09
CA LEU A 199 -1.51 2.66 7.99
C LEU A 199 -1.64 4.11 8.48
N ASP A 200 -1.78 4.34 9.79
CA ASP A 200 -2.13 5.60 10.44
C ASP A 200 -3.20 6.40 9.67
N LEU A 201 -4.37 5.77 9.51
CA LEU A 201 -5.49 6.40 8.82
C LEU A 201 -6.35 7.18 9.81
N ARG A 202 -6.54 8.47 9.52
CA ARG A 202 -7.37 9.41 10.30
C ARG A 202 -8.79 8.93 10.64
N TYR A 203 -9.33 7.97 9.90
CA TYR A 203 -10.67 7.44 10.10
C TYR A 203 -10.65 5.93 10.28
N LEU A 204 -11.05 5.47 11.48
CA LEU A 204 -11.21 4.06 11.80
C LEU A 204 -12.68 3.62 11.73
N CYS A 205 -12.94 2.48 11.09
CA CYS A 205 -14.24 1.83 11.08
C CYS A 205 -14.09 0.39 11.58
N ARG A 206 -14.75 0.04 12.69
CA ARG A 206 -14.79 -1.32 13.23
C ARG A 206 -16.08 -2.02 12.78
N LEU A 207 -15.95 -3.12 12.06
CA LEU A 207 -17.07 -3.97 11.69
C LEU A 207 -17.31 -5.00 12.80
N SER A 208 -18.43 -4.88 13.52
CA SER A 208 -18.87 -5.92 14.46
C SER A 208 -19.44 -7.08 13.66
N ARG A 209 -18.92 -8.29 13.86
CA ARG A 209 -19.63 -9.51 13.48
C ARG A 209 -20.66 -9.79 14.57
N TYR A 210 -21.93 -9.82 14.18
CA TYR A 210 -23.00 -10.34 15.05
C TYR A 210 -22.80 -11.84 15.26
#